data_AF-A0A4Q7JBT3-F1
#
_entry.id   AF-A0A4Q7JBT3-F1
#
_cell.length_a   1.000
_cell.length_b   1.000
_cell.length_c   1.000
_cell.angle_alpha   90.00
_cell.angle_beta   90.00
_cell.angle_gamma   90.00
#
_symmetry.space_group_name_H-M   'P 1'
#
loop_
_entity.id
_entity.type
_entity.pdbx_description
1 polymer ?
#
loop_
_entity_poly.entity_id
_entity_poly.type
_entity_poly.pdbx_seq_one_letter_code
_entity_poly.pdbx_strand_id
1 'polypeptide(L)'
;MNAANGSVDQLKPQQVVGSYATYAQAEQAVDYLSDHDFPVQHTAIVGRGLESVEQVTGRLTFLTAAGRGAAAGAAVGALFGWLFGLFGWIAPLLTDLLLALFGALYGAVLGALIGAGLGLLGHALSRGRRDFTSRQVFRARSHDLLVDCEVASGATNLLQSAGAPGLGRPSAQR
;
A
#
# COMPACT_ATOMS: atom_id res chain seq x y z
N MET A 1 -24.02 2.31 15.10
CA MET A 1 -22.91 3.14 14.57
C MET A 1 -22.87 2.95 13.06
N ASN A 2 -23.52 3.83 12.29
CA ASN A 2 -23.55 3.77 10.82
C ASN A 2 -23.50 5.22 10.30
N ALA A 3 -22.30 5.69 9.93
CA ALA A 3 -22.07 7.07 9.50
C ALA A 3 -20.86 7.19 8.55
N ALA A 4 -20.73 6.28 7.59
CA ALA A 4 -19.64 6.34 6.61
C ALA A 4 -20.02 5.79 5.22
N ASN A 5 -21.29 5.92 4.79
CA ASN A 5 -21.71 5.50 3.45
C ASN A 5 -22.44 6.62 2.67
N GLY A 6 -22.15 7.89 2.99
CA GLY A 6 -22.96 9.04 2.59
C GLY A 6 -22.48 9.88 1.39
N SER A 7 -21.51 9.42 0.59
CA SER A 7 -20.97 10.23 -0.52
C SER A 7 -20.74 9.47 -1.84
N VAL A 8 -21.11 8.20 -1.92
CA VAL A 8 -20.96 7.38 -3.15
C VAL A 8 -22.23 7.35 -4.00
N ASP A 9 -23.34 7.94 -3.52
CA ASP A 9 -24.70 7.69 -4.06
C ASP A 9 -25.47 8.96 -4.47
N GLN A 10 -24.77 10.05 -4.78
CA GLN A 10 -25.35 11.15 -5.57
C GLN A 10 -24.60 11.31 -6.90
N LEU A 11 -24.40 10.19 -7.59
CA LEU A 11 -24.02 10.26 -8.99
C LEU A 11 -25.25 10.75 -9.74
N LYS A 12 -25.28 12.05 -10.07
CA LYS A 12 -26.07 12.52 -11.21
C LYS A 12 -25.84 11.54 -12.36
N PRO A 13 -26.88 11.17 -13.12
CA PRO A 13 -26.70 10.26 -14.25
C PRO A 13 -25.61 10.87 -15.16
N GLN A 14 -24.52 10.13 -15.32
CA GLN A 14 -23.35 10.52 -16.10
C GLN A 14 -23.22 9.59 -17.31
N GLN A 15 -22.83 10.16 -18.44
CA GLN A 15 -22.63 9.46 -19.70
C GLN A 15 -21.17 9.58 -20.13
N VAL A 16 -20.62 8.49 -20.67
CA VAL A 16 -19.29 8.50 -21.29
C VAL A 16 -19.38 9.27 -22.60
N VAL A 17 -18.66 10.39 -22.69
CA VAL A 17 -18.54 11.20 -23.91
C VAL A 17 -17.28 10.84 -24.69
N GLY A 18 -16.25 10.30 -24.04
CA GLY A 18 -15.03 9.87 -24.73
C GLY A 18 -14.22 8.83 -23.97
N SER A 19 -13.40 8.07 -24.69
CA SER A 19 -12.53 7.03 -24.13
C SER A 19 -11.12 7.13 -24.68
N TYR A 20 -10.15 7.36 -23.80
CA TYR A 20 -8.77 7.63 -24.11
C TYR A 20 -7.84 6.54 -23.55
N ALA A 21 -6.67 6.35 -24.17
CA ALA A 21 -5.71 5.34 -23.70
C ALA A 21 -4.92 5.83 -22.48
N THR A 22 -4.64 7.14 -22.41
CA THR A 22 -3.82 7.75 -21.37
C THR A 22 -4.58 8.84 -20.63
N TYR A 23 -4.17 9.09 -19.38
CA TYR A 23 -4.74 10.18 -18.58
C TYR A 23 -4.52 11.54 -19.26
N ALA A 24 -3.32 11.80 -19.81
CA ALA A 24 -3.00 13.05 -20.48
C ALA A 24 -3.91 13.37 -21.69
N GLN A 25 -4.35 12.34 -22.43
CA GLN A 25 -5.32 12.52 -23.52
C GLN A 25 -6.72 12.90 -23.00
N ALA A 26 -7.13 12.33 -21.86
CA ALA A 26 -8.39 12.69 -21.22
C ALA A 26 -8.32 14.12 -20.63
N GLU A 27 -7.19 14.50 -20.05
CA GLU A 27 -6.92 15.85 -19.55
C GLU A 27 -6.97 16.87 -20.68
N GLN A 28 -6.32 16.60 -21.81
CA GLN A 28 -6.38 17.46 -23.00
C GLN A 28 -7.82 17.66 -23.52
N ALA A 29 -8.68 16.64 -23.42
CA ALA A 29 -10.09 16.77 -23.78
C ALA A 29 -10.88 17.64 -22.78
N VAL A 30 -10.56 17.56 -21.49
CA VAL A 30 -11.14 18.44 -20.47
C VAL A 30 -10.68 19.88 -20.65
N ASP A 31 -9.39 20.09 -20.92
CA ASP A 31 -8.84 21.43 -21.21
C ASP A 31 -9.53 22.04 -22.42
N TYR A 32 -9.69 21.28 -23.50
CA TYR A 32 -10.40 21.75 -24.69
C TYR A 32 -11.87 22.12 -24.39
N LEU A 33 -12.55 21.35 -23.54
CA LEU A 33 -13.90 21.70 -23.09
C LEU A 33 -13.88 23.00 -22.26
N SER A 34 -12.93 23.14 -21.34
CA SER A 34 -12.77 24.34 -20.52
C SER A 34 -12.53 25.59 -21.36
N ASP A 35 -11.72 25.50 -22.41
CA ASP A 35 -11.42 26.60 -23.33
C ASP A 35 -12.64 27.09 -24.11
N HIS A 36 -13.69 26.27 -24.21
CA HIS A 36 -14.96 26.58 -24.90
C HIS A 36 -16.10 26.89 -23.92
N ASP A 37 -15.77 27.40 -22.73
CA ASP A 37 -16.72 27.77 -21.66
C ASP A 37 -17.64 26.61 -21.20
N PHE A 38 -17.21 25.36 -21.41
CA PHE A 38 -17.95 24.20 -20.92
C PHE A 38 -17.82 24.09 -19.39
N PRO A 39 -18.90 23.82 -18.64
CA PRO A 39 -18.85 23.72 -17.19
C PRO A 39 -18.16 22.41 -16.74
N VAL A 40 -16.83 22.43 -16.62
CA VAL A 40 -15.99 21.27 -16.29
C VAL A 40 -16.29 20.64 -14.93
N GLN A 41 -16.96 21.35 -14.02
CA GLN A 41 -17.46 20.77 -12.75
C GLN A 41 -18.43 19.59 -12.95
N HIS A 42 -19.00 19.42 -14.14
CA HIS A 42 -19.86 18.30 -14.52
C HIS A 42 -19.11 17.18 -15.23
N THR A 43 -17.78 17.18 -15.18
CA THR A 43 -16.93 16.19 -15.84
C THR A 43 -16.17 15.34 -14.83
N ALA A 44 -15.96 14.06 -15.15
CA ALA A 44 -15.17 13.14 -14.34
C ALA A 44 -14.33 12.23 -15.23
N ILE A 45 -13.06 12.03 -14.88
CA ILE A 45 -12.18 11.08 -15.56
C ILE A 45 -12.16 9.78 -14.75
N VAL A 46 -12.58 8.67 -15.36
CA VAL A 46 -12.64 7.36 -14.72
C VAL A 46 -11.73 6.37 -15.42
N GLY A 47 -10.75 5.83 -14.69
CA GLY A 47 -9.92 4.73 -15.16
C GLY A 47 -10.73 3.44 -15.27
N ARG A 48 -10.80 2.85 -16.47
CA ARG A 48 -11.43 1.54 -16.74
C ARG A 48 -10.38 0.44 -16.92
N GLY A 49 -10.82 -0.79 -16.68
CA GLY A 49 -9.98 -1.98 -16.84
C GLY A 49 -8.81 -1.97 -15.85
N LEU A 50 -9.11 -1.76 -14.57
CA LEU A 50 -8.12 -1.85 -13.51
C LEU A 50 -7.59 -3.28 -13.44
N GLU A 51 -6.35 -3.48 -13.87
CA GLU A 51 -5.63 -4.73 -13.67
C GLU A 51 -4.96 -4.70 -12.31
N SER A 52 -5.35 -5.61 -11.44
CA SER A 52 -4.66 -5.84 -10.16
C SER A 52 -3.49 -6.77 -10.41
N VAL A 53 -2.30 -6.21 -10.62
CA VAL A 53 -1.07 -6.99 -10.76
C VAL A 53 -0.49 -7.26 -9.36
N GLU A 54 -0.63 -8.49 -8.89
CA GLU A 54 0.00 -8.93 -7.64
C GLU A 54 1.42 -9.44 -7.95
N GLN A 55 2.42 -8.61 -7.65
CA GLN A 55 3.81 -9.00 -7.82
C GLN A 55 4.23 -9.92 -6.66
N VAL A 56 4.44 -11.20 -6.96
CA VAL A 56 4.83 -12.23 -5.98
C VAL A 56 6.31 -12.04 -5.61
N THR A 57 6.60 -11.26 -4.57
CA THR A 57 7.98 -10.87 -4.20
C THR A 57 8.73 -11.89 -3.32
N GLY A 58 8.13 -13.05 -3.02
CA GLY A 58 8.83 -14.19 -2.39
C GLY A 58 8.36 -14.56 -0.98
N ARG A 59 8.79 -15.74 -0.52
CA ARG A 59 8.35 -16.39 0.72
C ARG A 59 8.99 -15.75 1.95
N LEU A 60 8.17 -15.26 2.88
CA LEU A 60 8.55 -15.10 4.29
C LEU A 60 8.70 -16.49 4.91
N THR A 61 9.88 -17.09 4.75
CA THR A 61 10.19 -18.38 5.38
C THR A 61 10.24 -18.23 6.90
N PHE A 62 9.77 -19.25 7.62
CA PHE A 62 9.90 -19.38 9.08
C PHE A 62 11.30 -19.05 9.59
N LEU A 63 12.32 -19.29 8.77
CA LEU A 63 13.72 -19.01 9.03
C LEU A 63 14.01 -17.51 9.22
N THR A 64 13.35 -16.63 8.46
CA THR A 64 13.53 -15.17 8.57
C THR A 64 12.81 -14.62 9.80
N ALA A 65 11.62 -15.15 10.11
CA ALA A 65 10.87 -14.77 11.32
C ALA A 65 11.58 -15.24 12.60
N ALA A 66 12.05 -16.49 12.63
CA ALA A 66 12.87 -17.02 13.71
C ALA A 66 14.19 -16.26 13.84
N GLY A 67 14.87 -15.96 12.73
CA GLY A 67 16.13 -15.21 12.74
C GLY A 67 15.98 -13.78 13.28
N ARG A 68 14.93 -13.05 12.87
CA ARG A 68 14.67 -11.69 13.36
C ARG A 68 14.25 -11.68 14.83
N GLY A 69 13.42 -12.64 15.25
CA GLY A 69 13.06 -12.82 16.65
C GLY A 69 14.25 -13.20 17.53
N ALA A 70 15.10 -14.11 17.05
CA ALA A 70 16.33 -14.51 17.73
C ALA A 70 17.30 -13.34 17.89
N ALA A 71 17.51 -12.54 16.83
CA ALA A 71 18.40 -11.38 16.88
C ALA A 71 17.91 -10.32 17.88
N ALA A 72 16.61 -10.01 17.87
CA ALA A 72 16.02 -9.06 18.80
C ALA A 72 16.07 -9.58 20.25
N GLY A 73 15.74 -10.85 20.46
CA GLY A 73 15.81 -11.50 21.76
C GLY A 73 17.24 -11.62 22.30
N ALA A 74 18.21 -11.88 21.44
CA ALA A 74 19.63 -11.91 21.81
C ALA A 74 20.11 -10.55 22.31
N ALA A 75 19.76 -9.47 21.61
CA ALA A 75 20.14 -8.12 22.01
C ALA A 75 19.53 -7.73 23.37
N VAL A 76 18.24 -8.00 23.57
CA VAL A 76 17.53 -7.73 24.83
C VAL A 76 18.09 -8.60 25.96
N GLY A 77 18.25 -9.90 25.72
CA GLY A 77 18.79 -10.83 26.70
C GLY A 77 20.24 -10.54 27.07
N ALA A 78 21.08 -10.14 26.10
CA ALA A 78 22.44 -9.69 26.34
C ALA A 78 22.46 -8.45 27.25
N LEU A 79 21.58 -7.48 26.99
CA LEU A 79 21.46 -6.28 27.80
C LEU A 79 21.07 -6.59 29.24
N PHE A 80 20.03 -7.41 29.45
CA PHE A 80 19.59 -7.79 30.80
C PHE A 80 20.62 -8.67 31.50
N GLY A 81 21.23 -9.63 30.80
CA GLY A 81 22.28 -10.49 31.34
C GLY A 81 23.53 -9.70 31.75
N TRP A 82 23.90 -8.71 30.94
CA TRP A 82 24.98 -7.76 31.26
C TRP A 82 24.62 -6.90 32.47
N LEU A 83 23.39 -6.38 32.53
CA LEU A 83 22.90 -5.58 33.65
C LEU A 83 22.90 -6.38 34.96
N PHE A 84 22.40 -7.60 34.97
CA PHE A 84 22.41 -8.46 36.16
C PHE A 84 23.82 -8.85 36.60
N GLY A 85 24.73 -9.07 35.66
CA GLY A 85 26.14 -9.35 35.99
C GLY A 85 26.91 -8.12 36.47
N LEU A 86 26.58 -6.92 35.98
CA LEU A 86 27.21 -5.66 36.40
C LEU A 86 26.73 -5.18 37.78
N PHE A 87 25.45 -5.39 38.10
CA PHE A 87 24.87 -4.98 39.38
C PHE A 87 25.17 -5.96 40.53
N GLY A 88 26.00 -6.98 40.30
CA GLY A 88 26.64 -7.73 41.38
C GLY A 88 25.67 -8.31 42.41
N TRP A 89 24.49 -8.83 41.99
CA TRP A 89 23.66 -9.67 42.88
C TRP A 89 24.43 -10.91 43.38
N ILE A 90 25.64 -11.16 42.87
CA ILE A 90 26.67 -12.08 43.30
C ILE A 90 28.02 -11.31 43.19
N ALA A 91 28.70 -10.99 44.30
CA ALA A 91 29.91 -10.11 44.43
C ALA A 91 31.21 -10.59 43.70
N PRO A 92 32.41 -9.93 43.75
CA PRO A 92 32.83 -8.50 43.77
C PRO A 92 33.48 -7.98 42.44
N LEU A 93 33.71 -6.66 42.32
CA LEU A 93 34.12 -5.84 41.13
C LEU A 93 35.10 -6.40 40.06
N LEU A 94 36.14 -7.16 40.42
CA LEU A 94 37.04 -7.79 39.43
C LEU A 94 36.42 -9.05 38.82
N THR A 95 35.61 -9.74 39.61
CA THR A 95 34.72 -10.83 39.19
C THR A 95 33.53 -10.27 38.41
N ASP A 96 33.07 -9.05 38.72
CA ASP A 96 31.89 -8.44 38.11
C ASP A 96 32.02 -8.22 36.60
N LEU A 97 33.20 -7.88 36.06
CA LEU A 97 33.35 -7.71 34.61
C LEU A 97 33.28 -9.05 33.85
N LEU A 98 33.93 -10.11 34.38
CA LEU A 98 33.82 -11.45 33.81
C LEU A 98 32.40 -12.02 33.99
N LEU A 99 31.77 -11.75 35.13
CA LEU A 99 30.40 -12.14 35.43
C LEU A 99 29.39 -11.39 34.54
N ALA A 100 29.60 -10.12 34.25
CA ALA A 100 28.82 -9.33 33.30
C ALA A 100 28.98 -9.84 31.86
N LEU A 101 30.19 -10.24 31.45
CA LEU A 101 30.40 -10.86 30.13
C LEU A 101 29.72 -12.23 30.03
N PHE A 102 29.85 -13.06 31.07
CA PHE A 102 29.21 -14.38 31.11
C PHE A 102 27.69 -14.26 31.20
N GLY A 103 27.19 -13.31 31.99
CA GLY A 103 25.78 -12.95 32.08
C GLY A 103 25.24 -12.43 30.77
N ALA A 104 25.97 -11.56 30.07
CA ALA A 104 25.61 -11.09 28.73
C ALA A 104 25.53 -12.24 27.73
N LEU A 105 26.49 -13.18 27.74
CA LEU A 105 26.48 -14.33 26.84
C LEU A 105 25.31 -15.28 27.15
N TYR A 106 25.11 -15.63 28.42
CA TYR A 106 24.03 -16.51 28.85
C TYR A 106 22.65 -15.88 28.60
N GLY A 107 22.53 -14.59 28.90
CA GLY A 107 21.37 -13.77 28.60
C GLY A 107 21.11 -13.66 27.11
N ALA A 108 22.14 -13.51 26.27
CA ALA A 108 22.00 -13.50 24.82
C ALA A 108 21.47 -14.84 24.29
N VAL A 109 21.98 -15.97 24.80
CA VAL A 109 21.54 -17.30 24.39
C VAL A 109 20.09 -17.56 24.80
N LEU A 110 19.75 -17.34 26.07
CA LEU A 110 18.37 -17.50 26.56
C LEU A 110 17.42 -16.52 25.88
N GLY A 111 17.83 -15.26 25.73
CA GLY A 111 17.08 -14.23 25.04
C GLY A 111 16.85 -14.58 23.56
N ALA A 112 17.85 -15.14 22.88
CA ALA A 112 17.71 -15.61 21.50
C ALA A 112 16.72 -16.77 21.39
N LEU A 113 16.75 -17.73 22.32
CA LEU A 113 15.82 -18.86 22.33
C LEU A 113 14.38 -18.40 22.57
N ILE A 114 14.17 -17.55 23.58
CA ILE A 114 12.85 -16.99 23.91
C ILE A 114 12.37 -16.06 22.79
N GLY A 115 13.24 -15.21 22.25
CA GLY A 115 12.93 -14.30 21.15
C GLY A 115 12.65 -15.02 19.83
N ALA A 116 13.34 -16.13 19.55
CA ALA A 116 13.02 -17.01 18.43
C ALA A 116 11.64 -17.63 18.61
N GLY A 117 11.33 -18.14 19.80
CA GLY A 117 10.03 -18.70 20.14
C GLY A 117 8.89 -17.69 20.02
N LEU A 118 9.07 -16.48 20.56
CA LEU A 118 8.10 -15.38 20.47
C LEU A 118 8.00 -14.83 19.05
N GLY A 119 9.09 -14.78 18.29
CA GLY A 119 9.09 -14.42 16.86
C GLY A 119 8.34 -15.44 16.02
N LEU A 120 8.51 -16.73 16.30
CA LEU A 120 7.73 -17.82 15.69
C LEU A 120 6.27 -17.77 16.10
N LEU A 121 5.96 -17.49 17.38
CA LEU A 121 4.59 -17.38 17.87
C LEU A 121 3.90 -16.14 17.29
N GLY A 122 4.57 -14.99 17.25
CA GLY A 122 4.09 -13.77 16.62
C GLY A 122 3.89 -13.96 15.11
N HIS A 123 4.76 -14.73 14.45
CA HIS A 123 4.58 -15.12 13.06
C HIS A 123 3.38 -16.07 12.88
N ALA A 124 3.20 -17.06 13.76
CA ALA A 124 2.09 -18.00 13.73
C ALA A 124 0.74 -17.32 14.04
N LEU A 125 0.71 -16.34 14.95
CA LEU A 125 -0.46 -15.52 15.24
C LEU A 125 -0.75 -14.51 14.11
N SER A 126 0.30 -13.96 13.49
CA SER A 126 0.17 -13.10 12.30
C SER A 126 -0.21 -13.88 11.04
N ARG A 127 0.00 -15.21 11.05
CA ARG A 127 -0.40 -16.14 9.97
C ARG A 127 -1.90 -16.18 9.72
N GLY A 128 -2.71 -15.59 10.62
CA GLY A 128 -4.15 -15.47 10.44
C GLY A 128 -4.60 -14.36 9.49
N ARG A 129 -3.73 -13.39 9.11
CA ARG A 129 -4.17 -12.26 8.27
C ARG A 129 -3.07 -11.77 7.31
N ARG A 130 -3.14 -12.31 6.09
CA ARG A 130 -2.56 -11.82 4.82
C ARG A 130 -1.11 -12.21 4.54
N ASP A 131 -0.96 -13.29 3.79
CA ASP A 131 0.24 -13.68 3.03
C ASP A 131 0.60 -12.70 1.89
N PHE A 132 0.27 -11.41 1.99
CA PHE A 132 0.63 -10.40 1.00
C PHE A 132 0.79 -9.03 1.68
N THR A 133 2.00 -8.46 1.65
CA THR A 133 2.14 -7.00 1.71
C THR A 133 1.71 -6.47 0.34
N SER A 134 0.40 -6.44 0.13
CA SER A 134 -0.16 -5.97 -1.13
C SER A 134 0.04 -4.47 -1.20
N ARG A 135 1.02 -4.02 -1.98
CA ARG A 135 0.91 -2.73 -2.65
C ARG A 135 0.01 -2.96 -3.85
N GLN A 136 -1.29 -2.75 -3.68
CA GLN A 136 -2.22 -2.73 -4.81
C GLN A 136 -1.82 -1.55 -5.70
N VAL A 137 -1.05 -1.82 -6.75
CA VAL A 137 -0.80 -0.83 -7.80
C VAL A 137 -1.90 -1.03 -8.83
N PHE A 138 -2.92 -0.18 -8.76
CA PHE A 138 -4.00 -0.16 -9.73
C PHE A 138 -3.48 0.47 -11.03
N ARG A 139 -3.38 -0.32 -12.11
CA ARG A 139 -3.07 0.20 -13.44
C ARG A 139 -4.35 0.22 -14.27
N ALA A 140 -4.82 1.42 -14.63
CA ALA A 140 -5.96 1.58 -15.54
C ALA A 140 -5.51 1.31 -16.99
N ARG A 141 -6.30 0.52 -17.72
CA ARG A 141 -6.07 0.18 -19.13
C ARG A 141 -6.56 1.28 -20.08
N SER A 142 -7.61 2.01 -19.69
CA SER A 142 -8.14 3.15 -20.43
C SER A 142 -8.75 4.17 -19.47
N HIS A 143 -8.96 5.40 -19.94
CA HIS A 143 -9.50 6.51 -19.17
C HIS A 143 -10.73 7.05 -19.91
N ASP A 144 -11.89 6.94 -19.28
CA ASP A 144 -13.14 7.47 -19.81
C ASP A 144 -13.38 8.87 -19.27
N LEU A 145 -13.84 9.75 -20.15
CA LEU A 145 -14.39 11.04 -19.77
C LEU A 145 -15.90 10.91 -19.66
N LEU A 146 -16.40 11.07 -18.44
CA LEU A 146 -17.82 11.09 -18.11
C LEU A 146 -18.28 12.52 -17.92
N VAL A 147 -19.51 12.78 -18.34
CA VAL A 147 -20.16 14.09 -18.22
C VAL A 147 -21.59 13.88 -17.74
N ASP A 148 -22.11 14.76 -16.90
CA ASP A 148 -23.52 14.72 -16.48
C ASP A 148 -24.45 14.70 -17.72
N CYS A 149 -25.45 13.82 -17.72
CA CYS A 149 -26.35 13.60 -18.86
C CYS A 149 -27.05 14.88 -19.34
N GLU A 150 -27.24 15.86 -18.46
CA GLU A 150 -27.84 17.18 -18.77
C GLU A 150 -27.00 17.96 -19.79
N VAL A 151 -25.67 17.81 -19.77
CA VAL A 151 -24.72 18.58 -20.59
C VAL A 151 -23.87 17.70 -21.52
N ALA A 152 -24.06 16.38 -21.49
CA ALA A 152 -23.31 15.41 -22.29
C ALA A 152 -23.40 15.64 -23.81
N SER A 153 -24.57 16.04 -24.32
CA SER A 153 -24.75 16.36 -25.75
C SER A 153 -23.89 17.56 -26.18
N GLY A 154 -23.76 18.59 -25.32
CA GLY A 154 -22.92 19.76 -25.58
C GLY A 154 -21.43 19.39 -25.62
N ALA A 155 -20.96 18.61 -24.64
CA ALA A 155 -19.58 18.12 -24.61
C ALA A 155 -19.25 17.25 -25.83
N THR A 156 -20.18 16.37 -26.23
CA THR A 156 -19.99 15.51 -27.41
C THR A 156 -19.87 16.34 -28.69
N ASN A 157 -20.72 17.35 -28.88
CA ASN A 157 -20.67 18.23 -30.04
C ASN A 157 -19.36 19.03 -30.11
N LEU A 158 -18.89 19.54 -28.97
CA LEU A 158 -17.60 20.25 -28.89
C LEU A 158 -16.44 19.32 -29.23
N LEU A 159 -16.41 18.11 -28.68
CA LEU A 159 -15.36 17.13 -28.95
C LEU A 159 -15.38 16.55 -30.38
N GLN A 160 -16.47 16.72 -31.11
CA GLN A 160 -16.58 16.38 -32.54
C GLN A 160 -16.23 17.55 -33.47
N SER A 161 -16.09 18.77 -32.94
CA SER A 161 -15.78 19.95 -33.74
C SER A 161 -14.34 19.97 -34.25
N ALA A 162 -14.09 20.73 -35.31
CA ALA A 162 -12.79 20.78 -35.97
C ALA A 162 -11.73 21.40 -35.04
N GLY A 163 -10.69 20.62 -34.71
CA GLY A 163 -9.63 21.03 -33.79
C GLY A 163 -9.71 20.40 -32.40
N ALA A 164 -10.78 19.66 -32.09
CA ALA A 164 -10.89 18.91 -30.85
C ALA A 164 -9.99 17.65 -30.84
N PRO A 165 -9.62 17.14 -29.65
CA PRO A 165 -8.92 15.85 -29.49
C PRO A 165 -9.68 14.64 -30.05
N GLY A 166 -10.97 14.81 -30.41
CA GLY A 166 -11.88 13.75 -30.80
C GLY A 166 -12.39 12.97 -29.59
N LEU A 167 -13.41 12.13 -29.77
CA LEU A 167 -14.02 11.35 -28.67
C LEU A 167 -13.08 10.26 -28.09
N GLY A 168 -11.87 10.11 -28.62
CA GLY A 168 -11.01 8.98 -28.35
C GLY A 168 -11.64 7.67 -28.88
N ARG A 169 -10.81 6.76 -29.39
CA ARG A 169 -11.31 5.41 -29.71
C ARG A 169 -10.94 4.52 -28.54
N PRO A 170 -11.90 3.78 -27.93
CA PRO A 170 -11.51 2.70 -27.05
C PRO A 170 -10.59 1.78 -27.88
N SER A 171 -9.38 1.52 -27.38
CA SER A 171 -8.44 0.62 -28.02
C SER A 171 -9.15 -0.72 -28.21
N ALA A 172 -9.58 -0.99 -29.45
CA ALA A 172 -10.22 -2.23 -29.82
C ALA A 172 -9.25 -3.36 -29.46
N GLN A 173 -9.68 -4.13 -28.47
CA GLN A 173 -9.04 -5.30 -27.92
C GLN A 173 -8.62 -6.23 -29.06
N ARG A 174 -7.32 -6.49 -29.19
CA ARG A 174 -6.78 -7.58 -30.01
C ARG A 174 -5.98 -8.50 -29.09
#